data_AF-A0A7X8EXF0-F1
#
_entry.id   AF-A0A7X8EXF0-F1
#
_cell.length_a   1.000
_cell.length_b   1.000
_cell.length_c   1.000
_cell.angle_alpha   90.00
_cell.angle_beta   90.00
_cell.angle_gamma   90.00
#
_symmetry.space_group_name_H-M   'P 1'
#
loop_
_entity.id
_entity.type
_entity.pdbx_description
1 polymer ?
#
loop_
_entity_poly.entity_id
_entity_poly.type
_entity_poly.pdbx_seq_one_letter_code
_entity_poly.pdbx_strand_id
1 'polypeptide(L)'
;MKQTKKEKINALPAILLIAAGFLLNPWVLSPLLRLSHGHLSPLRLIVVLLFEITAISIGIYGLKHRKTYSVISKNTLFPLLSVLLALTTIEFALHVLTWLSPSVAHVLSGRAIPLHISDERLGYRPNPAHPDHDARGFRNRISRVQADIVAIGDSQTYGMAVRREQAWPQQIETLSGRTVYNMSFGGYGCVEGLALLEEAKQ
;
A
#
# COMPACT_ATOMS: atom_id res chain seq x y z
N MET A 1 19.36 -26.97 59.03
CA MET A 1 18.10 -26.32 58.60
C MET A 1 18.31 -25.73 57.20
N LYS A 2 17.88 -26.42 56.13
CA LYS A 2 17.94 -25.87 54.76
C LYS A 2 16.76 -24.92 54.58
N GLN A 3 17.03 -23.62 54.41
CA GLN A 3 16.04 -22.66 53.96
C GLN A 3 15.60 -23.04 52.54
N THR A 4 14.41 -23.64 52.40
CA THR A 4 13.72 -23.75 51.13
C THR A 4 13.35 -22.35 50.67
N LYS A 5 14.15 -21.79 49.77
CA LYS A 5 13.87 -20.54 49.07
C LYS A 5 12.55 -20.73 48.31
N LYS A 6 11.48 -20.14 48.84
CA LYS A 6 10.14 -20.18 48.23
C LYS A 6 10.23 -19.43 46.89
N GLU A 7 10.34 -20.16 45.79
CA GLU A 7 10.32 -19.56 44.44
C GLU A 7 9.02 -18.77 44.28
N LYS A 8 9.15 -17.44 44.14
CA LYS A 8 8.02 -16.57 43.86
C LYS A 8 7.55 -16.86 42.44
N ILE A 9 6.42 -17.55 42.33
CA ILE A 9 5.72 -17.79 41.07
C ILE A 9 5.35 -16.44 40.46
N ASN A 10 6.01 -16.05 39.37
CA ASN A 10 5.77 -14.79 38.70
C ASN A 10 4.66 -14.95 37.66
N ALA A 11 3.43 -14.52 37.98
CA ALA A 11 2.28 -14.56 37.08
C ALA A 11 2.28 -13.42 36.03
N LEU A 12 3.21 -12.47 36.15
CA LEU A 12 3.32 -11.30 35.28
C LEU A 12 3.37 -11.64 33.77
N PRO A 13 4.08 -12.69 33.29
CA PRO A 13 4.14 -13.00 31.86
C PRO A 13 2.78 -13.44 31.30
N ALA A 14 2.03 -14.23 32.06
CA ALA A 14 0.71 -14.70 31.64
C ALA A 14 -0.30 -13.55 31.61
N ILE A 15 -0.21 -12.62 32.57
CA ILE A 15 -1.04 -11.41 32.61
C ILE A 15 -0.70 -10.49 31.43
N LEU A 16 0.59 -10.30 31.11
CA LEU A 16 1.03 -9.49 29.98
C LEU A 16 0.59 -10.09 28.63
N LEU A 17 0.58 -11.42 28.47
CA LEU A 17 0.08 -12.08 27.26
C LEU A 17 -1.43 -11.91 27.08
N ILE A 18 -2.21 -12.00 28.17
CA ILE A 18 -3.65 -11.76 28.14
C ILE A 18 -3.93 -10.29 27.80
N ALA A 19 -3.20 -9.36 28.42
CA ALA A 19 -3.34 -7.93 28.15
C ALA A 19 -2.93 -7.57 26.71
N ALA A 20 -1.85 -8.18 26.18
CA ALA A 20 -1.43 -7.99 24.79
C ALA A 20 -2.47 -8.54 23.80
N GLY A 21 -3.07 -9.70 24.09
CA GLY A 21 -4.20 -10.21 23.31
C GLY A 21 -5.35 -9.21 23.27
N PHE A 22 -5.77 -8.70 24.43
CA PHE A 22 -6.88 -7.74 24.54
C PHE A 22 -6.58 -6.37 23.89
N LEU A 23 -5.35 -5.86 24.00
CA LEU A 23 -4.94 -4.58 23.41
C LEU A 23 -4.82 -4.65 21.88
N LEU A 24 -4.54 -5.82 21.33
CA LEU A 24 -4.48 -6.06 19.89
C LEU A 24 -5.85 -6.42 19.29
N ASN A 25 -6.93 -6.26 20.06
CA ASN A 25 -8.26 -6.60 19.61
C ASN A 25 -8.68 -5.79 18.37
N PRO A 26 -9.23 -6.44 17.32
CA PRO A 26 -9.68 -5.75 16.11
C PRO A 26 -10.66 -4.61 16.38
N TRP A 27 -11.50 -4.68 17.42
CA TRP A 27 -12.42 -3.60 17.79
C TRP A 27 -11.70 -2.42 18.43
N VAL A 28 -10.67 -2.67 19.25
CA VAL A 28 -9.84 -1.64 19.90
C VAL A 28 -8.92 -0.96 18.89
N LEU A 29 -8.33 -1.75 17.98
CA LEU A 29 -7.50 -1.25 16.90
C LEU A 29 -8.29 -0.77 15.68
N SER A 30 -9.62 -0.99 15.64
CA SER A 30 -10.47 -0.59 14.51
C SER A 30 -10.33 0.88 14.09
N PRO A 31 -10.12 1.86 15.00
CA PRO A 31 -9.91 3.25 14.59
C PRO A 31 -8.54 3.48 13.92
N LEU A 32 -7.53 2.68 14.29
CA LEU A 32 -6.16 2.76 13.76
C LEU A 32 -5.96 1.92 12.49
N LEU A 33 -6.76 0.86 12.32
CA LEU A 33 -6.71 -0.07 11.19
C LEU A 33 -7.67 0.30 10.05
N ARG A 34 -8.40 1.42 10.16
CA ARG A 34 -9.24 1.93 9.07
C ARG A 34 -8.37 2.31 7.88
N LEU A 35 -8.45 1.51 6.82
CA LEU A 35 -8.09 1.94 5.47
C LEU A 35 -9.07 3.04 5.04
N SER A 36 -8.57 3.99 4.24
CA SER A 36 -9.21 5.27 3.89
C SER A 36 -10.62 5.21 3.27
N HIS A 37 -11.18 4.02 3.04
CA HIS A 37 -12.49 3.80 2.40
C HIS A 37 -13.43 2.92 3.23
N GLY A 38 -13.21 2.73 4.54
CA GLY A 38 -14.20 2.13 5.44
C GLY A 38 -14.38 0.60 5.36
N HIS A 39 -13.59 -0.12 4.56
CA HIS A 39 -13.63 -1.59 4.47
C HIS A 39 -12.47 -2.24 5.22
N LEU A 40 -12.79 -3.19 6.11
CA LEU A 40 -11.84 -4.06 6.81
C LEU A 40 -11.38 -5.18 5.86
N SER A 41 -10.06 -5.42 5.77
CA SER A 41 -9.54 -6.58 5.03
C SER A 41 -9.88 -7.88 5.79
N PRO A 42 -10.68 -8.80 5.23
CA PRO A 42 -11.11 -10.02 5.94
C PRO A 42 -9.92 -10.89 6.38
N LEU A 43 -8.87 -10.95 5.56
CA LEU A 43 -7.66 -11.72 5.85
C LEU A 43 -6.89 -11.12 7.03
N ARG A 44 -6.77 -9.79 7.11
CA ARG A 44 -6.15 -9.14 8.27
C ARG A 44 -6.96 -9.35 9.55
N LEU A 45 -8.29 -9.30 9.45
CA LEU A 45 -9.17 -9.59 10.59
C LEU A 45 -8.95 -11.01 11.12
N ILE A 46 -8.90 -12.01 10.22
CA ILE A 46 -8.66 -13.41 10.58
C ILE A 46 -7.30 -13.59 11.25
N VAL A 47 -6.23 -12.99 10.71
CA VAL A 47 -4.88 -13.09 11.28
C VAL A 47 -4.81 -12.49 12.69
N VAL A 48 -5.44 -11.34 12.92
CA VAL A 48 -5.47 -10.71 14.25
C VAL A 48 -6.29 -11.55 15.23
N LEU A 49 -7.47 -12.04 14.83
CA LEU A 49 -8.30 -12.91 15.69
C LEU A 49 -7.58 -14.23 16.04
N LEU A 50 -6.86 -14.84 15.10
CA LEU A 50 -6.06 -16.04 15.36
C LEU A 50 -4.92 -15.75 16.36
N PHE A 51 -4.26 -14.60 16.24
CA PHE A 51 -3.24 -14.18 17.20
C PHE A 51 -3.83 -13.98 18.61
N GLU A 52 -4.99 -13.32 18.72
CA GLU A 52 -5.69 -13.12 19.99
C GLU A 52 -6.06 -14.43 20.68
N ILE A 53 -6.73 -15.33 19.95
CA ILE A 53 -7.15 -16.64 20.49
C ILE A 53 -5.93 -17.42 20.97
N THR A 54 -4.83 -17.37 20.22
CA THR A 54 -3.59 -18.07 20.56
C THR A 54 -2.94 -17.45 21.80
N ALA A 55 -2.83 -16.12 21.88
CA ALA A 55 -2.23 -15.42 23.01
C ALA A 55 -3.03 -15.62 24.31
N ILE A 56 -4.36 -15.55 24.23
CA ILE A 56 -5.26 -15.78 25.38
C ILE A 56 -5.18 -17.25 25.82
N SER A 57 -5.19 -18.20 24.89
CA SER A 57 -5.10 -19.63 25.20
C SER A 57 -3.77 -19.98 25.89
N ILE A 58 -2.65 -19.44 25.40
CA ILE A 58 -1.33 -19.60 26.02
C ILE A 58 -1.29 -18.94 27.41
N GLY A 59 -1.86 -17.75 27.56
CA GLY A 59 -1.96 -17.04 28.84
C GLY A 59 -2.78 -17.81 29.89
N ILE A 60 -3.95 -18.33 29.52
CA ILE A 60 -4.81 -19.16 30.39
C ILE A 60 -4.12 -20.48 30.74
N TYR A 61 -3.55 -21.17 29.74
CA TYR A 61 -2.74 -22.37 29.96
C TYR A 61 -1.61 -22.08 30.96
N GLY A 62 -1.01 -20.89 30.87
CA GLY A 62 0.03 -20.46 31.81
C GLY A 62 -0.41 -20.15 33.22
N LEU A 63 -1.60 -19.57 33.38
CA LEU A 63 -2.23 -19.44 34.68
C LEU A 63 -2.68 -20.79 35.26
N LYS A 64 -2.92 -21.81 34.45
CA LYS A 64 -3.29 -23.16 34.94
C LYS A 64 -2.06 -23.99 35.33
N HIS A 65 -0.95 -23.85 34.61
CA HIS A 65 0.28 -24.63 34.81
C HIS A 65 1.43 -23.79 35.40
N ARG A 66 1.12 -22.94 36.40
CA ARG A 66 2.04 -21.95 37.01
C ARG A 66 3.36 -22.52 37.56
N LYS A 67 3.42 -23.82 37.85
CA LYS A 67 4.62 -24.54 38.33
C LYS A 67 5.51 -25.06 37.20
N THR A 68 5.01 -25.10 35.97
CA THR A 68 5.68 -25.66 34.77
C THR A 68 6.20 -24.56 33.84
N TYR A 69 5.97 -23.29 34.17
CA TYR A 69 6.63 -22.19 33.49
C TYR A 69 8.08 -22.13 33.97
N SER A 70 8.91 -22.93 33.31
CA SER A 70 10.30 -22.57 33.08
C SER A 70 10.31 -21.12 32.66
N VAL A 71 10.90 -20.27 33.50
CA VAL A 71 11.11 -18.85 33.20
C VAL A 71 11.78 -18.81 31.83
N ILE A 72 11.08 -18.26 30.81
CA ILE A 72 11.68 -18.01 29.50
C ILE A 72 13.02 -17.34 29.79
N SER A 73 14.11 -18.01 29.41
CA SER A 73 15.44 -17.55 29.80
C SER A 73 15.62 -16.11 29.30
N LYS A 74 16.35 -15.28 30.04
CA LYS A 74 16.64 -13.90 29.62
C LYS A 74 17.23 -13.87 28.20
N ASN A 75 17.99 -14.91 27.85
CA ASN A 75 18.64 -15.11 26.56
C ASN A 75 17.65 -15.42 25.42
N THR A 76 16.44 -15.88 25.74
CA THR A 76 15.36 -16.13 24.77
C THR A 76 14.34 -14.98 24.74
N LEU A 77 14.05 -14.40 25.91
CA LEU A 77 13.09 -13.31 26.05
C LEU A 77 13.57 -12.02 25.37
N PHE A 78 14.84 -11.65 25.57
CA PHE A 78 15.38 -10.41 25.04
C PHE A 78 15.40 -10.37 23.50
N PRO A 79 15.88 -11.42 22.79
CA PRO A 79 15.78 -11.45 21.32
C PRO A 79 14.33 -11.39 20.81
N LEU A 80 13.39 -12.09 21.46
CA LEU A 80 11.99 -12.09 21.04
C LEU A 80 11.37 -10.69 21.16
N LEU A 81 11.62 -10.00 22.27
CA LEU A 81 11.18 -8.62 22.46
C LEU A 81 11.82 -7.66 21.45
N SER A 82 13.11 -7.85 21.16
CA SER A 82 13.80 -7.05 20.15
C SER A 82 13.23 -7.27 18.74
N VAL A 83 12.89 -8.50 18.38
CA VAL A 83 12.22 -8.80 17.09
C VAL A 83 10.84 -8.16 17.03
N LEU A 84 10.04 -8.27 18.10
CA LEU A 84 8.71 -7.65 18.16
C LEU A 84 8.79 -6.12 18.06
N LEU A 85 9.77 -5.50 18.75
CA LEU A 85 10.03 -4.07 18.67
C LEU A 85 10.46 -3.67 17.25
N ALA A 86 11.31 -4.45 16.59
CA ALA A 86 11.71 -4.19 15.22
C ALA A 86 10.52 -4.26 14.26
N LEU A 87 9.68 -5.30 14.35
CA LEU A 87 8.50 -5.46 13.50
C LEU A 87 7.49 -4.32 13.70
N THR A 88 7.23 -3.92 14.95
CA THR A 88 6.33 -2.79 15.24
C THR A 88 6.89 -1.46 14.76
N THR A 89 8.21 -1.25 14.87
CA THR A 89 8.87 -0.05 14.35
C THR A 89 8.78 0.01 12.82
N ILE A 90 8.98 -1.12 12.13
CA ILE A 90 8.86 -1.22 10.68
C ILE A 90 7.42 -0.93 10.24
N GLU A 91 6.42 -1.55 10.87
CA GLU A 91 5.02 -1.32 10.54
C GLU A 91 4.61 0.15 10.76
N PHE A 92 5.04 0.75 11.88
CA PHE A 92 4.81 2.17 12.14
C PHE A 92 5.45 3.06 11.08
N ALA A 93 6.70 2.79 10.69
CA ALA A 93 7.38 3.53 9.64
C ALA A 93 6.65 3.39 8.29
N LEU A 94 6.18 2.19 7.94
CA LEU A 94 5.38 1.97 6.73
C LEU A 94 4.07 2.75 6.78
N HIS A 95 3.36 2.77 7.90
CA HIS A 95 2.15 3.58 8.05
C HIS A 95 2.42 5.07 7.84
N VAL A 96 3.45 5.61 8.46
CA VAL A 96 3.86 7.01 8.25
C VAL A 96 4.18 7.26 6.78
N LEU A 97 4.91 6.35 6.13
CA LEU A 97 5.23 6.47 4.70
C LEU A 97 4.00 6.39 3.80
N THR A 98 3.00 5.54 4.11
CA THR A 98 1.74 5.51 3.35
C THR A 98 0.92 6.77 3.51
N TRP A 99 1.02 7.43 4.66
CA TRP A 99 0.34 8.70 4.90
C TRP A 99 1.03 9.86 4.17
N LEU A 100 2.36 9.86 4.12
CA LEU A 100 3.15 10.89 3.45
C LEU A 100 3.20 10.71 1.92
N SER A 101 3.07 9.49 1.42
CA SER A 101 3.20 9.16 -0.01
C SER A 101 2.05 8.27 -0.50
N PRO A 102 1.15 8.82 -1.33
CA PRO A 102 0.12 8.04 -2.02
C PRO A 102 0.70 6.91 -2.88
N SER A 103 1.90 7.09 -3.45
CA SER A 103 2.59 6.08 -4.23
C SER A 103 2.98 4.87 -3.37
N VAL A 104 3.49 5.10 -2.16
CA VAL A 104 3.83 4.02 -1.21
C VAL A 104 2.56 3.31 -0.74
N ALA A 105 1.52 4.06 -0.41
CA ALA A 105 0.20 3.49 -0.08
C ALA A 105 -0.31 2.58 -1.20
N HIS A 106 -0.11 2.99 -2.46
CA HIS A 106 -0.53 2.22 -3.60
C HIS A 106 0.25 0.92 -3.77
N VAL A 107 1.59 0.97 -3.78
CA VAL A 107 2.45 -0.21 -3.89
C VAL A 107 2.13 -1.23 -2.79
N LEU A 108 1.90 -0.75 -1.56
CA LEU A 108 1.57 -1.61 -0.42
C LEU A 108 0.11 -2.11 -0.42
N SER A 109 -0.79 -1.42 -1.12
CA SER A 109 -2.20 -1.84 -1.22
C SER A 109 -2.42 -3.08 -2.09
N GLY A 110 -1.48 -3.36 -3.01
CA GLY A 110 -1.60 -4.45 -3.99
C GLY A 110 -2.78 -4.30 -4.95
N ARG A 111 -3.48 -3.17 -4.95
CA ARG A 111 -4.54 -2.85 -5.93
C ARG A 111 -3.88 -2.29 -7.18
N ALA A 112 -4.49 -2.46 -8.35
CA ALA A 112 -4.06 -1.73 -9.55
C ALA A 112 -4.66 -0.33 -9.56
N ILE A 113 -3.88 0.70 -9.91
CA ILE A 113 -4.43 2.03 -10.22
C ILE A 113 -5.29 1.88 -11.47
N PRO A 114 -6.55 2.35 -11.48
CA PRO A 114 -7.35 2.30 -12.69
C PRO A 114 -6.67 3.13 -13.79
N LEU A 115 -6.67 2.60 -15.02
CA LEU A 115 -6.00 3.23 -16.15
C LEU A 115 -6.63 4.58 -16.52
N HIS A 116 -7.92 4.76 -16.26
CA HIS A 116 -8.67 5.98 -16.53
C HIS A 116 -9.57 6.36 -15.35
N ILE A 117 -10.00 7.61 -15.35
CA ILE A 117 -11.00 8.20 -14.45
C ILE A 117 -12.13 8.78 -15.30
N SER A 118 -13.30 9.02 -14.70
CA SER A 118 -14.41 9.69 -15.41
C SER A 118 -14.04 11.15 -15.68
N ASP A 119 -14.44 11.66 -16.84
CA ASP A 119 -14.21 13.03 -17.30
C ASP A 119 -15.50 13.53 -17.97
N GLU A 120 -15.97 14.72 -17.62
CA GLU A 120 -17.23 15.25 -18.16
C GLU A 120 -17.17 15.55 -19.66
N ARG A 121 -15.98 15.91 -20.17
CA ARG A 121 -15.79 16.33 -21.57
C ARG A 121 -15.45 15.16 -22.47
N LEU A 122 -14.64 14.22 -21.98
CA LEU A 122 -14.17 13.05 -22.73
C LEU A 122 -14.92 11.76 -22.39
N GLY A 123 -15.85 11.80 -21.43
CA GLY A 123 -16.46 10.62 -20.81
C GLY A 123 -15.51 9.92 -19.83
N TYR A 124 -14.29 9.64 -20.28
CA TYR A 124 -13.19 9.15 -19.47
C TYR A 124 -11.86 9.77 -19.92
N ARG A 125 -10.94 9.94 -18.96
CA ARG A 125 -9.59 10.46 -19.18
C ARG A 125 -8.56 9.54 -18.56
N PRO A 126 -7.38 9.34 -19.18
CA PRO A 126 -6.35 8.54 -18.56
C PRO A 126 -5.89 9.14 -17.21
N ASN A 127 -5.63 8.25 -16.26
CA ASN A 127 -5.51 8.60 -14.85
C ASN A 127 -4.10 9.15 -14.54
N PRO A 128 -3.95 10.40 -14.04
CA PRO A 128 -2.65 10.97 -13.68
C PRO A 128 -1.91 10.22 -12.56
N ALA A 129 -2.61 9.44 -11.75
CA ALA A 129 -1.99 8.62 -10.73
C ALA A 129 -1.38 7.32 -11.30
N HIS A 130 -1.75 6.90 -12.51
CA HIS A 130 -1.27 5.66 -13.08
C HIS A 130 0.24 5.74 -13.39
N PRO A 131 1.07 4.72 -13.08
CA PRO A 131 2.53 4.85 -13.12
C PRO A 131 3.13 5.18 -14.50
N ASP A 132 2.44 4.79 -15.57
CA ASP A 132 2.83 5.06 -16.95
C ASP A 132 2.41 6.45 -17.45
N HIS A 133 1.62 7.20 -16.65
CA HIS A 133 1.05 8.49 -17.01
C HIS A 133 1.77 9.65 -16.33
N ASP A 134 1.75 10.79 -16.99
CA ASP A 134 2.23 12.05 -16.47
C ASP A 134 1.16 12.75 -15.59
N ALA A 135 1.50 13.92 -15.06
CA ALA A 135 0.61 14.70 -14.21
C ALA A 135 -0.68 15.20 -14.91
N ARG A 136 -0.74 15.18 -16.25
CA ARG A 136 -1.97 15.49 -17.02
C ARG A 136 -2.76 14.23 -17.38
N GLY A 137 -2.27 13.06 -16.98
CA GLY A 137 -2.93 11.78 -17.23
C GLY A 137 -2.47 11.09 -18.49
N PHE A 138 -1.61 11.67 -19.33
CA PHE A 138 -1.23 11.04 -20.58
C PHE A 138 0.06 10.23 -20.48
N ARG A 139 0.25 9.28 -21.39
CA ARG A 139 1.39 8.33 -21.36
C ARG A 139 2.70 8.96 -21.81
N ASN A 140 3.23 9.89 -21.03
CA ASN A 140 4.51 10.58 -21.25
C ASN A 140 5.42 10.47 -20.02
N ARG A 141 6.70 10.83 -20.18
CA ARG A 141 7.66 10.88 -19.04
C ARG A 141 7.48 12.12 -18.20
N ILE A 142 7.19 13.25 -18.84
CA ILE A 142 7.09 14.56 -18.23
C ILE A 142 5.84 15.21 -18.80
N SER A 143 5.03 15.82 -17.92
CA SER A 143 3.93 16.67 -18.34
C SER A 143 4.47 17.92 -19.01
N ARG A 144 3.96 18.25 -20.19
CA ARG A 144 4.35 19.46 -20.94
C ARG A 144 3.13 20.31 -21.19
N VAL A 145 3.30 21.62 -21.05
CA VAL A 145 2.30 22.62 -21.47
C VAL A 145 2.48 22.92 -22.96
N GLN A 146 3.71 22.92 -23.45
CA GLN A 146 4.06 23.18 -24.84
C GLN A 146 4.92 22.04 -25.41
N ALA A 147 4.66 21.67 -26.67
CA ALA A 147 5.46 20.73 -27.43
C ALA A 147 5.46 21.13 -28.92
N ASP A 148 6.52 20.75 -29.63
CA ASP A 148 6.65 21.01 -31.08
C ASP A 148 5.63 20.19 -31.88
N ILE A 149 5.28 19.00 -31.38
CA ILE A 149 4.36 18.05 -32.00
C ILE A 149 3.43 17.51 -30.92
N VAL A 150 2.12 17.51 -31.18
CA VAL A 150 1.12 16.84 -30.34
C VAL A 150 0.54 15.65 -31.12
N ALA A 151 0.65 14.45 -30.54
CA ALA A 151 0.10 13.23 -31.11
C ALA A 151 -1.25 12.93 -30.47
N ILE A 152 -2.33 13.04 -31.24
CA ILE A 152 -3.71 12.73 -30.81
C ILE A 152 -4.13 11.43 -31.49
N GLY A 153 -4.84 10.56 -30.77
CA GLY A 153 -5.35 9.32 -31.34
C GLY A 153 -5.85 8.33 -30.30
N ASP A 154 -5.86 7.06 -30.70
CA ASP A 154 -6.45 5.97 -29.94
C ASP A 154 -5.39 5.05 -29.30
N SER A 155 -5.76 3.77 -29.08
CA SER A 155 -4.87 2.69 -28.64
C SER A 155 -3.55 2.54 -29.41
N GLN A 156 -3.53 2.81 -30.72
CA GLN A 156 -2.35 2.69 -31.57
C GLN A 156 -1.36 3.82 -31.29
N THR A 157 -1.87 5.05 -31.11
CA THR A 157 -1.06 6.21 -30.72
C THR A 157 -0.63 6.14 -29.25
N TYR A 158 -1.45 5.55 -28.40
CA TYR A 158 -1.12 5.31 -26.99
C TYR A 158 -0.01 4.26 -26.81
N GLY A 159 0.19 3.40 -27.81
CA GLY A 159 1.16 2.31 -27.78
C GLY A 159 0.67 1.13 -26.93
N MET A 160 -0.60 0.73 -27.10
CA MET A 160 -1.09 -0.50 -26.48
C MET A 160 -0.21 -1.69 -26.85
N ALA A 161 0.01 -2.59 -25.88
CA ALA A 161 0.88 -3.77 -25.99
C ALA A 161 2.39 -3.51 -26.19
N VAL A 162 2.85 -2.26 -26.08
CA VAL A 162 4.29 -1.93 -26.05
C VAL A 162 4.65 -1.10 -24.81
N ARG A 163 5.94 -1.06 -24.48
CA ARG A 163 6.44 -0.10 -23.47
C ARG A 163 6.26 1.32 -23.98
N ARG A 164 6.06 2.29 -23.09
CA ARG A 164 5.89 3.71 -23.44
C ARG A 164 6.98 4.20 -24.39
N GLU A 165 8.23 3.82 -24.16
CA GLU A 165 9.37 4.25 -24.96
C GLU A 165 9.33 3.70 -26.39
N GLN A 166 8.59 2.62 -26.63
CA GLN A 166 8.47 1.96 -27.94
C GLN A 166 7.28 2.47 -28.76
N ALA A 167 6.38 3.26 -28.16
CA ALA A 167 5.25 3.84 -28.87
C ALA A 167 5.75 4.88 -29.88
N TRP A 168 5.06 4.96 -31.02
CA TRP A 168 5.53 5.78 -32.15
C TRP A 168 5.73 7.28 -31.81
N PRO A 169 4.92 7.93 -30.93
CA PRO A 169 5.18 9.33 -30.57
C PRO A 169 6.53 9.52 -29.86
N GLN A 170 6.89 8.59 -28.97
CA GLN A 170 8.19 8.60 -28.28
C GLN A 170 9.35 8.27 -29.23
N GLN A 171 9.12 7.39 -30.22
CA GLN A 171 10.10 7.14 -31.27
C GLN A 171 10.32 8.38 -32.15
N ILE A 172 9.27 9.13 -32.50
CA ILE A 172 9.41 10.39 -33.23
C ILE A 172 10.16 11.44 -32.40
N GLU A 173 9.89 11.57 -31.10
CA GLU A 173 10.64 12.49 -30.23
C GLU A 173 12.14 12.15 -30.28
N THR A 174 12.47 10.87 -30.17
CA THR A 174 13.86 10.38 -30.19
C THR A 174 14.52 10.60 -31.55
N LEU A 175 13.84 10.29 -32.66
CA LEU A 175 14.40 10.36 -34.01
C LEU A 175 14.51 11.79 -34.54
N SER A 176 13.56 12.65 -34.20
CA SER A 176 13.49 14.03 -34.70
C SER A 176 14.20 15.05 -33.82
N GLY A 177 14.46 14.72 -32.55
CA GLY A 177 14.95 15.65 -31.54
C GLY A 177 13.95 16.76 -31.16
N ARG A 178 12.72 16.70 -31.68
CA ARG A 178 11.64 17.63 -31.35
C ARG A 178 10.81 17.08 -30.21
N THR A 179 10.30 17.95 -29.35
CA THR A 179 9.40 17.54 -28.27
C THR A 179 8.08 17.02 -28.84
N VAL A 180 7.72 15.79 -28.45
CA VAL A 180 6.43 15.19 -28.82
C VAL A 180 5.63 14.98 -27.55
N TYR A 181 4.38 15.44 -27.55
CA TYR A 181 3.45 15.20 -26.45
C TYR A 181 2.32 14.28 -26.91
N ASN A 182 2.24 13.10 -26.31
CA ASN A 182 1.23 12.11 -26.65
C ASN A 182 -0.05 12.40 -25.87
N MET A 183 -1.11 12.87 -26.55
CA MET A 183 -2.47 13.09 -26.02
C MET A 183 -3.44 12.06 -26.61
N SER A 184 -3.11 10.78 -26.50
CA SER A 184 -3.96 9.68 -26.97
C SER A 184 -4.38 8.75 -25.83
N PHE A 185 -5.46 8.00 -26.05
CA PHE A 185 -5.88 6.96 -25.13
C PHE A 185 -6.72 5.88 -25.82
N GLY A 186 -6.71 4.67 -25.26
CA GLY A 186 -7.47 3.54 -25.81
C GLY A 186 -8.97 3.84 -25.92
N GLY A 187 -9.55 3.61 -27.10
CA GLY A 187 -10.97 3.79 -27.37
C GLY A 187 -11.40 5.23 -27.72
N TYR A 188 -10.48 6.21 -27.69
CA TYR A 188 -10.78 7.55 -28.19
C TYR A 188 -11.08 7.52 -29.69
N GLY A 189 -12.11 8.26 -30.11
CA GLY A 189 -12.49 8.47 -31.50
C GLY A 189 -12.33 9.93 -31.92
N CYS A 190 -13.03 10.30 -32.99
CA CYS A 190 -12.92 11.64 -33.57
C CYS A 190 -13.41 12.76 -32.63
N VAL A 191 -14.40 12.48 -31.79
CA VAL A 191 -14.99 13.48 -30.87
C VAL A 191 -14.02 13.82 -29.75
N GLU A 192 -13.43 12.80 -29.13
CA GLU A 192 -12.38 12.96 -28.12
C GLU A 192 -11.15 13.63 -28.72
N GLY A 193 -10.78 13.22 -29.95
CA GLY A 193 -9.69 13.84 -30.69
C GLY A 193 -9.91 15.35 -30.94
N LEU A 194 -11.13 15.77 -31.27
CA LEU A 194 -11.47 17.19 -31.45
C LEU A 194 -11.37 17.97 -30.13
N ALA A 195 -11.89 17.41 -29.03
CA ALA A 195 -11.79 18.03 -27.71
C ALA A 195 -10.33 18.19 -27.26
N LEU A 196 -9.48 17.19 -27.52
CA LEU A 196 -8.05 17.24 -27.23
C LEU A 196 -7.30 18.21 -28.13
N LEU A 197 -7.71 18.36 -29.39
CA LEU A 197 -7.13 19.35 -30.30
C LEU A 197 -7.39 20.78 -29.82
N GLU A 198 -8.57 21.05 -29.28
CA GLU A 198 -8.89 22.35 -28.68
C GLU A 198 -8.05 22.61 -27.42
N GLU A 199 -7.84 21.58 -26.58
CA GLU A 199 -6.97 21.69 -25.41
C GLU A 199 -5.49 21.88 -25.79
N ALA A 200 -5.02 21.23 -26.86
CA ALA A 200 -3.65 21.35 -27.33
C ALA A 200 -3.29 22.75 -27.89
N LYS A 201 -4.29 23.60 -28.15
CA LYS A 201 -4.11 24.97 -28.66
C LYS A 201 -4.05 26.03 -27.57
N GLN A 202 -4.39 25.68 -26.32
CA GLN A 202 -4.38 26.58 -25.17
C GLN A 202 -2.98 26.64 -24.55
#